data_AF-A0A1E4ZL45-F1
#
_entry.id   AF-A0A1E4ZL45-F1
#
_cell.length_a   1.000
_cell.length_b   1.000
_cell.length_c   1.000
_cell.angle_alpha   90.00
_cell.angle_beta   90.00
_cell.angle_gamma   90.00
#
_symmetry.space_group_name_H-M   'P 1'
#
loop_
_entity.id
_entity.type
_entity.pdbx_description
1 polymer ?
#
loop_
_entity_poly.entity_id
_entity_poly.type
_entity_poly.pdbx_seq_one_letter_code
_entity_poly.pdbx_strand_id
1 'polypeptide(L)'
;MNIDQLHRLPMTQGEPVFEEPWQARTFAMAVQLHQSGLFSWNEWAEQLAQCIAQREQSQQISSSGDYYTEWQTALEMLVAEKLMNR
;
A
#
# COMPACT_ATOMS: atom_id res chain seq x y z
N MET A 1 -18.51 -9.61 1.33
CA MET A 1 -17.46 -8.59 1.06
C MET A 1 -17.48 -7.63 2.24
N ASN A 2 -16.45 -7.65 3.09
CA ASN A 2 -16.44 -6.91 4.35
C ASN A 2 -15.33 -5.85 4.31
N ILE A 3 -15.69 -4.59 4.49
CA ILE A 3 -14.82 -3.41 4.34
C ILE A 3 -13.89 -3.26 5.58
N ASP A 4 -14.13 -4.06 6.62
CA ASP A 4 -13.35 -4.18 7.86
C ASP A 4 -11.87 -4.57 7.70
N GLN A 5 -11.39 -4.97 6.52
CA GLN A 5 -9.95 -5.27 6.33
C GLN A 5 -9.08 -4.03 5.98
N LEU A 6 -9.67 -2.83 5.90
CA LEU A 6 -8.97 -1.55 5.69
C LEU A 6 -8.50 -0.86 6.99
N HIS A 7 -8.21 -1.62 8.05
CA HIS A 7 -7.88 -1.14 9.41
C HIS A 7 -6.58 -0.31 9.55
N ARG A 8 -5.93 0.11 8.46
CA ARG A 8 -4.67 0.88 8.50
C ARG A 8 -4.68 2.21 7.75
N LEU A 9 -5.79 2.58 7.12
CA LEU A 9 -5.91 3.92 6.53
C LEU A 9 -6.27 4.92 7.64
N PRO A 10 -5.63 6.11 7.71
CA PRO A 10 -6.16 7.20 8.51
C PRO A 10 -7.54 7.58 7.97
N MET A 11 -8.60 7.28 8.71
CA MET A 11 -9.98 7.52 8.31
C MET A 11 -10.54 8.75 9.03
N THR A 12 -11.23 9.64 8.30
CA THR A 12 -12.16 10.64 8.87
C THR A 12 -13.54 10.35 8.33
N GLN A 13 -14.52 10.18 9.20
CA GLN A 13 -15.90 9.85 8.85
C GLN A 13 -16.08 8.63 7.90
N GLY A 14 -15.15 7.67 7.93
CA GLY A 14 -15.22 6.45 7.13
C GLY A 14 -14.63 6.56 5.72
N GLU A 15 -14.06 7.70 5.37
CA GLU A 15 -13.31 7.89 4.13
C GLU A 15 -11.80 7.98 4.42
N PRO A 16 -10.95 7.39 3.55
CA PRO A 16 -9.51 7.53 3.67
C PRO A 16 -9.13 9.00 3.50
N VAL A 17 -8.50 9.55 4.53
CA VAL A 17 -7.93 10.89 4.47
C VAL A 17 -6.58 10.77 3.79
N PHE A 18 -6.46 11.48 2.67
CA PHE A 18 -5.19 11.72 2.01
C PHE A 18 -4.70 13.09 2.45
N GLU A 19 -3.57 13.14 3.14
CA GLU A 19 -2.91 14.38 3.54
C GLU A 19 -2.37 15.13 2.32
N GLU A 20 -2.00 14.39 1.27
CA GLU A 20 -1.40 14.95 0.06
C GLU A 20 -1.99 14.32 -1.23
N PRO A 21 -2.08 15.06 -2.34
CA PRO A 21 -2.65 14.56 -3.60
C PRO A 21 -1.91 13.35 -4.21
N TRP A 22 -0.65 13.13 -3.85
CA TRP A 22 0.10 11.95 -4.30
C TRP A 22 -0.39 10.66 -3.64
N GLN A 23 -0.88 10.72 -2.40
CA GLN A 23 -1.34 9.54 -1.66
C GLN A 23 -2.60 8.94 -2.32
N ALA A 24 -3.54 9.79 -2.72
CA ALA A 24 -4.73 9.38 -3.47
C ALA A 24 -4.38 8.74 -4.82
N ARG A 25 -3.34 9.26 -5.50
CA ARG A 25 -2.84 8.70 -6.77
C ARG A 25 -2.24 7.31 -6.57
N THR A 26 -1.41 7.12 -5.54
CA THR A 26 -0.83 5.81 -5.20
C THR A 26 -1.94 4.78 -4.90
N PHE A 27 -2.95 5.18 -4.12
CA PHE A 27 -4.11 4.33 -3.84
C PHE A 27 -4.87 3.95 -5.12
N ALA A 28 -5.18 4.93 -5.97
CA ALA A 28 -5.89 4.70 -7.23
C ALA A 28 -5.12 3.75 -8.17
N MET A 29 -3.79 3.89 -8.25
CA MET A 29 -2.94 2.97 -9.02
C MET A 29 -2.99 1.54 -8.47
N ALA A 30 -2.89 1.37 -7.15
CA ALA A 30 -2.99 0.04 -6.52
C ALA A 30 -4.33 -0.63 -6.82
N VAL A 31 -5.44 0.11 -6.70
CA VAL A 31 -6.79 -0.40 -7.03
C VAL A 31 -6.90 -0.79 -8.51
N GLN A 32 -6.43 0.07 -9.42
CA GLN A 32 -6.51 -0.18 -10.86
C GLN A 32 -5.68 -1.41 -11.28
N LEU A 33 -4.48 -1.58 -10.72
CA LEU A 33 -3.59 -2.70 -11.03
C LEU A 33 -4.16 -4.02 -10.50
N HIS A 34 -4.72 -4.01 -9.29
CA HIS A 34 -5.48 -5.14 -8.78
C HIS A 34 -6.67 -5.49 -9.69
N GLN A 35 -7.47 -4.50 -10.10
CA GLN A 35 -8.61 -4.72 -11.00
C GLN A 35 -8.19 -5.27 -12.38
N SER A 36 -6.99 -4.92 -12.86
CA SER A 36 -6.43 -5.51 -14.09
C SER A 36 -5.92 -6.94 -13.92
N GLY A 37 -5.94 -7.49 -12.70
CA GLY A 37 -5.46 -8.83 -12.40
C GLY A 37 -3.93 -8.97 -12.40
N LEU A 38 -3.18 -7.86 -12.24
CA LEU A 38 -1.72 -7.92 -12.19
C LEU A 38 -1.22 -8.58 -10.90
N PHE A 39 -1.96 -8.37 -9.81
CA PHE A 39 -1.76 -9.01 -8.50
C PHE A 39 -3.11 -9.13 -7.76
N SER A 40 -3.17 -10.02 -6.79
CA SER A 40 -4.28 -10.18 -5.86
C SER A 40 -4.11 -9.32 -4.61
N TRP A 41 -5.20 -9.04 -3.90
CA TRP A 41 -5.15 -8.33 -2.62
C TRP A 41 -4.31 -9.04 -1.55
N ASN A 42 -4.19 -10.37 -1.60
CA ASN A 42 -3.36 -11.12 -0.66
C ASN A 42 -1.87 -10.86 -0.93
N GLU A 43 -1.44 -10.93 -2.19
CA GLU A 43 -0.05 -10.61 -2.57
C GLU A 43 0.30 -9.17 -2.22
N TRP A 44 -0.64 -8.24 -2.44
CA TRP A 44 -0.49 -6.85 -2.01
C TRP A 44 -0.28 -6.73 -0.48
N ALA A 45 -1.14 -7.38 0.31
CA ALA A 45 -1.07 -7.32 1.77
C ALA A 45 0.22 -7.94 2.32
N GLU A 46 0.67 -9.05 1.72
CA GLU A 46 1.92 -9.72 2.06
C GLU A 46 3.13 -8.84 1.73
N GLN A 47 3.17 -8.25 0.53
CA GLN A 47 4.27 -7.37 0.13
C GLN A 47 4.36 -6.13 1.02
N LEU A 48 3.22 -5.50 1.31
CA LEU A 48 3.16 -4.35 2.20
C LEU A 48 3.61 -4.71 3.62
N ALA A 49 3.20 -5.86 4.15
CA ALA A 49 3.64 -6.32 5.47
C ALA A 49 5.17 -6.54 5.51
N GLN A 50 5.76 -7.07 4.44
CA GLN A 50 7.21 -7.23 4.33
C GLN A 50 7.95 -5.89 4.30
N CYS A 51 7.47 -4.90 3.53
CA CYS A 51 8.04 -3.55 3.51
C CYS A 51 8.08 -2.93 4.92
N ILE A 52 6.93 -2.94 5.59
CA ILE A 52 6.79 -2.39 6.94
C ILE A 52 7.75 -3.11 7.90
N ALA A 53 7.81 -4.44 7.87
CA ALA A 53 8.70 -5.22 8.73
C ALA A 53 10.18 -4.91 8.48
N GLN A 54 10.60 -4.77 7.21
CA GLN A 54 11.98 -4.40 6.86
C GLN A 54 12.35 -2.99 7.38
N ARG A 55 11.41 -2.05 7.31
CA ARG A 55 11.64 -0.69 7.81
C ARG A 55 11.69 -0.64 9.34
N GLU A 56 10.78 -1.33 10.03
CA GLU A 56 10.81 -1.48 11.50
C GLU A 56 12.15 -2.05 11.98
N GLN A 57 12.67 -3.06 11.27
CA GLN A 57 13.96 -3.67 11.56
C GLN A 57 15.14 -2.71 11.32
N SER A 58 14.97 -1.70 10.46
CA SER A 58 15.96 -0.67 10.16
C SER A 58 15.94 0.52 11.17
N GLN A 59 15.14 0.45 12.25
CA GLN A 59 14.99 1.47 13.30
C GLN A 59 14.58 2.88 12.82
N GLN A 60 14.00 3.00 11.62
CA GLN A 60 13.34 4.22 11.19
C GLN A 60 11.92 4.25 11.79
N ILE A 61 11.79 4.86 12.97
CA ILE A 61 10.51 5.07 13.66
C ILE A 61 9.61 5.93 12.77
N SER A 62 8.40 5.45 12.51
CA SER A 62 7.46 6.07 11.58
C SER A 62 6.52 7.06 12.25
N SER A 63 6.39 8.25 11.67
CA SER A 63 5.23 9.13 11.89
C SER A 63 4.11 8.74 10.91
N SER A 64 2.88 9.21 11.11
CA SER A 64 1.73 8.89 10.24
C SER A 64 1.97 9.19 8.75
N GLY A 65 2.81 10.19 8.43
CA GLY A 65 3.21 10.53 7.07
C GLY A 65 3.99 9.43 6.33
N ASP A 66 4.60 8.49 7.06
CA ASP A 66 5.43 7.43 6.48
C ASP A 66 4.62 6.21 6.00
N TYR A 67 3.32 6.17 6.29
CA TYR A 67 2.45 5.05 5.93
C TYR A 67 2.19 4.95 4.43
N TYR A 68 1.84 6.06 3.79
CA TYR A 68 1.63 6.08 2.33
C TYR A 68 2.95 5.96 1.56
N THR A 69 4.07 6.32 2.18
CA THR A 69 5.40 6.09 1.62
C THR A 69 5.70 4.59 1.54
N GLU A 70 5.33 3.80 2.57
CA GLU A 70 5.46 2.33 2.47
C GLU A 70 4.53 1.72 1.45
N TRP A 71 3.32 2.25 1.32
CA TRP A 71 2.42 1.83 0.26
C TRP A 71 3.03 2.03 -1.11
N GLN A 72 3.64 3.19 -1.35
CA GLN A 72 4.29 3.45 -2.62
C GLN A 72 5.44 2.47 -2.87
N THR A 73 6.34 2.29 -1.90
CA THR A 73 7.46 1.35 -2.00
C THR A 73 6.98 -0.08 -2.26
N ALA A 74 5.96 -0.53 -1.54
CA ALA A 74 5.38 -1.86 -1.72
C ALA A 74 4.79 -2.05 -3.12
N LEU A 75 4.13 -1.01 -3.65
CA LEU A 75 3.55 -1.04 -4.99
C LEU A 75 4.61 -1.08 -6.07
N GLU A 76 5.65 -0.27 -5.94
CA GLU A 76 6.78 -0.26 -6.88
C GLU A 76 7.48 -1.61 -6.92
N MET A 77 7.74 -2.23 -5.76
CA MET A 77 8.35 -3.56 -5.69
C MET A 77 7.44 -4.64 -6.29
N LEU A 78 6.16 -4.67 -5.93
CA LEU A 78 5.22 -5.67 -6.44
C LEU A 78 5.06 -5.57 -7.96
N VAL A 79 4.91 -4.35 -8.49
CA VAL A 79 4.79 -4.13 -9.93
C VAL A 79 6.09 -4.50 -10.64
N ALA A 80 7.25 -4.14 -10.09
CA ALA A 80 8.54 -4.51 -10.66
C ALA A 80 8.69 -6.03 -10.72
N GLU A 81 8.37 -6.75 -9.64
CA GLU A 81 8.40 -8.21 -9.61
C GLU A 81 7.48 -8.83 -10.69
N LYS A 82 6.23 -8.35 -10.78
CA LYS A 82 5.26 -8.87 -11.75
C LYS A 82 5.59 -8.56 -13.20
N LEU A 83 6.27 -7.44 -13.48
CA LEU A 83 6.67 -7.06 -14.84
C LEU A 83 7.99 -7.69 -15.27
N MET A 84 8.91 -7.95 -14.33
CA MET A 84 10.23 -8.52 -14.62
C MET A 84 10.19 -10.05 -14.73
N ASN A 85 9.17 -10.69 -14.15
CA ASN A 85 8.97 -12.14 -14.20
C ASN A 85 7.95 -12.57 -15.28
N ARG A 86 7.79 -11.76 -16.34
CA ARG A 86 6.90 -12.01 -17.50
C ARG A 86 7.62 -12.57 -18.71
#